data_AF-A0A2S8S105-F1
#
_entry.id   AF-A0A2S8S105-F1
#
_cell.length_a   1.000
_cell.length_b   1.000
_cell.length_c   1.000
_cell.angle_alpha   90.00
_cell.angle_beta   90.00
_cell.angle_gamma   90.00
#
_symmetry.space_group_name_H-M   'P 1'
#
loop_
_entity.id
_entity.type
_entity.pdbx_description
1 polymer ?
#
loop_
_entity_poly.entity_id
_entity_poly.type
_entity_poly.pdbx_seq_one_letter_code
_entity_poly.pdbx_strand_id
1 'polypeptide(L)'
;MLSFGRFTVVLDACALFPMVVRDVLLTFADHEFYAPRWSARIHDEWNFAANHLESSLRIEVKHPDVFVLDLIDLNEKRALAAFKDLRARKRRPPWSVSELLDRLVRAGLVQTSAWLSSADVLPLL
;
A
#
# COMPACT_ATOMS: atom_id res chain seq x y z
N MET A 1 -12.32 -2.10 -22.85
CA MET A 1 -12.20 -1.87 -21.39
C MET A 1 -11.00 -0.95 -21.21
N LEU A 2 -11.24 0.34 -21.02
CA LEU A 2 -10.19 1.36 -21.03
C LEU A 2 -9.27 1.16 -19.83
N SER A 3 -8.02 0.77 -20.08
CA SER A 3 -6.97 0.76 -19.08
C SER A 3 -6.65 2.21 -18.75
N PHE A 4 -7.22 2.75 -17.68
CA PHE A 4 -6.68 3.95 -17.05
C PHE A 4 -5.19 3.66 -16.80
N GLY A 5 -4.32 4.54 -17.32
CA GLY A 5 -2.88 4.29 -17.41
C GLY A 5 -2.30 3.88 -16.07
N ARG A 6 -1.89 2.61 -15.94
CA ARG A 6 -1.19 2.13 -14.74
C ARG A 6 0.12 2.90 -14.67
N PHE A 7 0.23 3.80 -13.70
CA PHE A 7 1.50 4.43 -13.43
C PHE A 7 2.45 3.39 -12.84
N THR A 8 3.75 3.55 -13.10
CA THR A 8 4.78 2.65 -12.63
C THR A 8 5.25 3.12 -11.26
N VAL A 9 5.29 2.22 -10.28
CA VAL A 9 5.79 2.51 -8.94
C VAL A 9 7.01 1.63 -8.69
N VAL A 10 8.10 2.26 -8.27
CA VAL A 10 9.29 1.52 -7.83
C VAL A 10 9.17 1.29 -6.33
N LEU A 11 9.07 0.03 -5.91
CA LEU A 11 9.04 -0.36 -4.50
C LEU A 11 10.46 -0.63 -4.02
N ASP A 12 10.88 0.07 -2.98
CA ASP A 12 12.11 -0.23 -2.23
C ASP A 12 11.90 -1.46 -1.33
N ALA A 13 12.92 -2.27 -1.10
CA ALA A 13 12.85 -3.37 -0.13
C ALA A 13 12.56 -2.86 1.29
N CYS A 14 13.01 -1.64 1.65
CA CYS A 14 12.67 -1.06 2.95
C CYS A 14 11.16 -0.81 3.09
N ALA A 15 10.44 -0.48 2.01
CA ALA A 15 8.99 -0.32 2.02
C ALA A 15 8.25 -1.67 2.13
N LEU A 16 8.93 -2.80 1.91
CA LEU A 16 8.36 -4.15 2.07
C LEU A 16 8.57 -4.73 3.49
N PHE A 17 9.21 -3.99 4.38
CA PHE A 17 9.28 -4.29 5.81
C PHE A 17 8.67 -3.09 6.56
N PRO A 18 7.56 -3.25 7.30
CA PRO A 18 6.97 -4.50 7.82
C PRO A 18 6.16 -5.34 6.82
N MET A 19 6.02 -6.66 7.09
CA MET A 19 5.29 -7.60 6.22
C MET A 19 3.87 -7.16 5.85
N VAL A 20 3.19 -6.42 6.74
CA VAL A 20 1.83 -5.92 6.51
C VAL A 20 1.83 -4.87 5.40
N VAL A 21 2.80 -3.94 5.39
CA VAL A 21 2.94 -2.93 4.33
C VAL A 21 3.15 -3.63 2.98
N ARG A 22 4.07 -4.59 2.92
CA ARG A 22 4.29 -5.41 1.72
C ARG A 22 3.00 -6.05 1.23
N ASP A 23 2.28 -6.73 2.12
CA ASP A 23 1.10 -7.49 1.72
C ASP A 23 -0.02 -6.56 1.21
N VAL A 24 -0.17 -5.36 1.79
CA VAL A 24 -1.07 -4.31 1.28
C VAL A 24 -0.63 -3.82 -0.09
N LEU A 25 0.64 -3.41 -0.24
CA LEU A 25 1.16 -2.86 -1.50
C LEU A 25 1.04 -3.86 -2.65
N LEU A 26 1.44 -5.12 -2.42
CA LEU A 26 1.33 -6.18 -3.43
C LEU A 26 -0.12 -6.54 -3.75
N THR A 27 -1.01 -6.53 -2.75
CA THR A 27 -2.44 -6.71 -2.98
C THR A 27 -3.02 -5.60 -3.87
N PHE A 28 -2.64 -4.34 -3.65
CA PHE A 28 -3.10 -3.25 -4.51
C PHE A 28 -2.53 -3.35 -5.94
N ALA A 29 -1.29 -3.80 -6.08
CA ALA A 29 -0.70 -4.08 -7.38
C ALA A 29 -1.41 -5.23 -8.12
N ASP A 30 -1.79 -6.31 -7.43
CA ASP A 30 -2.59 -7.42 -7.97
C ASP A 30 -3.98 -6.94 -8.41
N HIS A 31 -4.55 -5.99 -7.66
CA HIS A 31 -5.75 -5.25 -8.04
C HIS A 31 -5.42 -4.09 -8.98
N GLU A 32 -4.32 -4.17 -9.73
CA GLU A 32 -3.95 -3.29 -10.84
C GLU A 32 -4.12 -1.78 -10.61
N PHE A 33 -3.93 -1.33 -9.37
CA PHE A 33 -3.88 0.09 -9.03
C PHE A 33 -2.67 0.78 -9.65
N TYR A 34 -1.57 0.04 -9.78
CA TYR A 34 -0.32 0.49 -10.36
C TYR A 34 0.51 -0.70 -10.85
N ALA A 35 1.57 -0.45 -11.61
CA ALA A 35 2.51 -1.48 -12.04
C ALA A 35 3.76 -1.46 -11.14
N PRO A 36 3.99 -2.48 -10.29
CA PRO A 36 5.15 -2.50 -9.41
C PRO A 36 6.41 -2.82 -10.20
N ARG A 37 7.49 -2.10 -9.88
CA ARG A 37 8.86 -2.38 -10.30
C ARG A 37 9.75 -2.39 -9.06
N TRP A 38 10.89 -3.06 -9.18
CA TRP A 38 11.90 -3.25 -8.15
C TRP A 38 13.24 -3.04 -8.84
N SER A 39 14.16 -2.29 -8.23
CA SER A 39 15.52 -2.13 -8.79
C SER A 39 16.47 -3.17 -8.19
N ALA A 40 17.46 -3.62 -8.95
CA ALA A 40 18.49 -4.56 -8.47
C ALA A 40 19.56 -3.90 -7.56
N ARG A 41 19.49 -2.57 -7.35
CA ARG A 41 20.47 -1.74 -6.63
C ARG A 41 20.11 -1.45 -5.17
N ILE A 42 19.09 -2.10 -4.63
CA ILE A 42 18.42 -1.74 -3.36
C ILE A 42 19.28 -1.96 -2.08
N HIS A 43 20.53 -2.39 -2.19
CA HIS A 43 21.37 -2.60 -1.00
C HIS A 43 22.15 -1.37 -0.50
N ASP A 44 22.33 -0.29 -1.25
CA ASP A 44 23.44 0.63 -0.92
C ASP A 44 23.11 2.04 -0.43
N GLU A 45 21.89 2.56 -0.45
CA GLU A 45 21.71 3.98 -0.09
C GLU A 45 20.50 4.23 0.81
N TRP A 46 20.76 4.12 2.12
CA TRP A 46 19.86 4.56 3.19
C TRP A 46 19.58 6.07 3.12
N ASN A 47 18.29 6.42 3.25
CA ASN A 47 17.69 7.54 4.00
C ASN A 47 18.26 8.98 3.93
N PHE A 48 19.25 9.30 3.08
CA PHE A 48 19.87 10.63 3.08
C PHE A 48 19.42 11.55 1.93
N ALA A 49 18.59 11.08 0.99
CA ALA A 49 18.36 11.79 -0.28
C ALA A 49 16.90 12.21 -0.56
N ALA A 50 15.97 12.05 0.40
CA ALA A 50 14.56 12.45 0.20
C ALA A 50 14.38 13.96 -0.07
N ASN A 51 15.34 14.80 0.34
CA ASN A 51 15.31 16.25 0.04
C ASN A 51 16.24 16.68 -1.10
N HIS A 52 16.97 15.76 -1.77
CA HIS A 52 18.00 16.12 -2.76
C HIS A 52 17.76 15.54 -4.17
N LEU A 53 16.81 14.61 -4.34
CA LEU A 53 16.56 13.92 -5.61
C LEU A 53 15.41 14.51 -6.46
N GLU A 54 14.70 15.50 -5.94
CA GLU A 54 13.58 16.17 -6.64
C GLU A 54 14.02 16.99 -7.87
N SER A 55 15.32 17.25 -8.05
CA SER A 55 15.78 18.29 -8.98
C SER A 55 16.11 17.81 -10.41
N SER A 56 16.00 16.52 -10.74
CA SER A 56 16.35 16.05 -12.09
C SER A 56 15.64 14.78 -12.59
N LEU A 57 14.81 14.14 -11.77
CA LEU A 57 13.95 13.03 -12.17
C LEU A 57 12.55 13.29 -11.58
N ARG A 58 11.47 13.20 -12.39
CA ARG A 58 10.08 13.36 -11.92
C ARG A 58 9.62 12.17 -11.06
N ILE A 59 10.33 11.88 -9.98
CA ILE A 59 10.06 10.79 -9.04
C ILE A 59 9.73 11.41 -7.70
N GLU A 60 8.52 11.19 -7.22
CA GLU A 60 8.04 11.67 -5.93
C GLU A 60 8.23 10.57 -4.88
N VAL A 61 8.86 10.90 -3.75
CA VAL A 61 8.99 9.97 -2.62
C VAL A 61 7.77 10.08 -1.72
N LYS A 62 6.98 9.01 -1.61
CA LYS A 62 5.81 8.96 -0.73
C LYS A 62 5.97 7.95 0.40
N HIS A 63 5.49 8.32 1.58
CA HIS A 63 5.30 7.36 2.67
C HIS A 63 4.20 6.35 2.31
N PRO A 64 4.31 5.05 2.69
CA PRO A 64 3.33 4.03 2.31
C PRO A 64 1.88 4.33 2.72
N ASP A 65 1.67 4.89 3.91
CA ASP A 65 0.31 5.21 4.39
C ASP A 65 -0.35 6.30 3.52
N VAL A 66 0.41 7.34 3.15
CA VAL A 66 -0.07 8.41 2.25
C VAL A 66 -0.33 7.84 0.86
N PHE A 67 0.58 7.03 0.35
CA PHE A 67 0.42 6.40 -0.96
C PHE A 67 -0.82 5.50 -1.02
N VAL A 68 -1.09 4.69 0.02
CA VAL A 68 -2.29 3.83 0.07
C VAL A 68 -3.56 4.67 0.11
N LEU A 69 -3.57 5.81 0.81
CA LEU A 69 -4.71 6.74 0.76
C LEU A 69 -4.94 7.31 -0.64
N ASP A 70 -3.88 7.74 -1.34
CA ASP A 70 -4.01 8.22 -2.72
C ASP A 70 -4.64 7.14 -3.63
N LEU A 71 -4.30 5.86 -3.41
CA LEU A 71 -4.91 4.74 -4.13
C LEU A 71 -6.37 4.52 -3.71
N ILE A 72 -6.71 4.65 -2.44
CA ILE A 72 -8.09 4.58 -1.95
C ILE A 72 -8.93 5.68 -2.60
N ASP A 73 -8.45 6.93 -2.60
CA ASP A 73 -9.14 8.08 -3.20
C ASP A 73 -9.32 7.90 -4.71
N LEU A 74 -8.37 7.23 -5.38
CA LEU A 74 -8.49 6.91 -6.80
C LEU A 74 -9.65 5.95 -7.09
N ASN A 75 -9.84 4.92 -6.25
CA ASN A 75 -10.95 3.97 -6.41
C ASN A 75 -11.27 3.20 -5.12
N GLU A 76 -12.13 3.79 -4.29
CA GLU A 76 -12.49 3.25 -2.98
C GLU A 76 -13.08 1.84 -3.05
N LYS A 77 -13.98 1.59 -4.02
CA LYS A 77 -14.62 0.27 -4.20
C LYS A 77 -13.59 -0.82 -4.49
N ARG A 78 -12.61 -0.52 -5.36
CA ARG A 78 -11.54 -1.47 -5.71
C ARG A 78 -10.57 -1.66 -4.54
N ALA A 79 -10.32 -0.60 -3.77
CA ALA A 79 -9.45 -0.66 -2.60
C ALA A 79 -10.07 -1.53 -1.50
N LEU A 80 -11.37 -1.38 -1.25
CA LEU A 80 -12.12 -2.24 -0.33
C LEU A 80 -12.09 -3.71 -0.77
N ALA A 81 -12.28 -3.99 -2.07
CA ALA A 81 -12.14 -5.35 -2.60
C ALA A 81 -10.72 -5.92 -2.37
N ALA A 82 -9.69 -5.10 -2.56
CA ALA A 82 -8.31 -5.48 -2.31
C ALA A 82 -8.09 -5.85 -0.82
N PHE A 83 -8.61 -5.07 0.12
CA PHE A 83 -8.52 -5.38 1.55
C PHE A 83 -9.29 -6.66 1.96
N LYS A 84 -10.46 -6.91 1.35
CA LYS A 84 -11.18 -8.18 1.55
C LYS A 84 -10.34 -9.38 1.12
N ASP A 85 -9.73 -9.28 -0.06
CA ASP A 85 -8.90 -10.35 -0.60
C ASP A 85 -7.62 -10.53 0.21
N LEU A 86 -6.99 -9.43 0.67
CA LEU A 86 -5.87 -9.49 1.61
C LEU A 86 -6.21 -10.31 2.86
N ARG A 87 -7.36 -10.01 3.48
CA ARG A 87 -7.83 -10.70 4.70
C ARG A 87 -8.12 -12.18 4.42
N ALA A 88 -8.76 -12.48 3.29
CA ALA A 88 -9.10 -13.85 2.89
C ALA A 88 -7.88 -14.70 2.52
N ARG A 89 -6.82 -14.09 1.95
CA ARG A 89 -5.60 -14.79 1.53
C ARG A 89 -4.79 -15.36 2.69
N LYS A 90 -4.86 -14.76 3.89
CA LYS A 90 -4.14 -15.25 5.08
C LYS A 90 -4.86 -16.45 5.69
N ARG A 91 -4.78 -17.61 5.04
CA ARG A 91 -5.62 -18.77 5.40
C ARG A 91 -5.31 -19.44 6.75
N ARG A 92 -4.23 -19.11 7.46
CA ARG A 92 -3.83 -19.80 8.71
C ARG A 92 -3.07 -18.89 9.70
N PRO A 93 -3.76 -18.20 10.62
CA PRO A 93 -5.21 -17.97 10.68
C PRO A 93 -5.66 -16.78 9.81
N PRO A 94 -6.92 -16.76 9.33
CA PRO A 94 -7.54 -15.56 8.74
C PRO A 94 -7.58 -14.44 9.76
N TRP A 95 -7.09 -13.27 9.38
CA TRP A 95 -7.11 -12.10 10.25
C TRP A 95 -8.56 -11.68 10.49
N SER A 96 -8.93 -11.48 11.76
CA SER A 96 -10.16 -10.76 12.08
C SER A 96 -10.03 -9.30 11.60
N VAL A 97 -11.16 -8.58 11.54
CA VAL A 97 -11.13 -7.13 11.25
C VAL A 97 -10.26 -6.40 12.28
N SER A 98 -10.44 -6.69 13.57
CA SER A 98 -9.63 -6.08 14.63
C SER A 98 -8.14 -6.36 14.46
N GLU A 99 -7.78 -7.60 14.12
CA GLU A 99 -6.38 -7.98 13.90
C GLU A 99 -5.78 -7.27 12.68
N LEU A 100 -6.55 -7.10 11.60
CA LEU A 100 -6.12 -6.31 10.45
C LEU A 100 -5.82 -4.86 10.85
N LEU A 101 -6.75 -4.20 11.55
CA LEU A 101 -6.58 -2.80 11.97
C LEU A 101 -5.36 -2.64 12.89
N ASP A 102 -5.21 -3.51 13.89
CA ASP A 102 -4.06 -3.48 14.80
C ASP A 102 -2.73 -3.67 14.06
N ARG A 103 -2.70 -4.57 13.08
CA ARG A 103 -1.52 -4.83 12.24
C ARG A 103 -1.16 -3.63 11.37
N LEU A 104 -2.15 -2.93 10.81
CA LEU A 104 -1.93 -1.72 10.02
C LEU A 104 -1.34 -0.61 10.88
N VAL A 105 -1.92 -0.33 12.05
CA VAL A 105 -1.41 0.68 12.99
C VAL A 105 0.02 0.38 13.41
N ARG A 106 0.32 -0.86 13.82
CA ARG A 106 1.68 -1.28 14.21
C ARG A 106 2.69 -1.16 13.07
N ALA A 107 2.22 -1.22 11.82
CA ALA A 107 3.06 -1.11 10.64
C ALA A 107 3.16 0.34 10.10
N GLY A 108 2.58 1.33 10.80
CA GLY A 108 2.62 2.74 10.41
C GLY A 108 1.56 3.14 9.37
N LEU A 109 0.60 2.27 9.06
CA LEU A 109 -0.55 2.52 8.18
C LEU A 109 -1.74 3.05 8.99
N VAL A 110 -1.52 4.12 9.76
CA VAL A 110 -2.47 4.62 10.75
C VAL A 110 -3.70 5.24 10.08
N GLN A 111 -3.49 6.02 9.01
CA GLN A 111 -4.58 6.69 8.31
C GLN A 111 -5.37 5.70 7.46
N THR A 112 -4.69 4.74 6.82
CA THR A 112 -5.34 3.61 6.15
C THR A 112 -6.21 2.81 7.13
N SER A 113 -5.72 2.54 8.33
CA SER A 113 -6.51 1.90 9.39
C SER A 113 -7.72 2.74 9.80
N ALA A 114 -7.56 4.06 9.89
CA ALA A 114 -8.64 4.97 10.21
C ALA A 114 -9.76 4.90 9.15
N TRP A 115 -9.41 4.94 7.86
CA TRP A 115 -10.37 4.78 6.77
C TRP A 115 -11.12 3.44 6.84
N LEU A 116 -10.41 2.32 7.03
CA LEU A 116 -11.05 0.99 7.19
C LEU A 116 -11.98 0.89 8.40
N SER A 117 -11.70 1.64 9.47
CA SER A 117 -12.52 1.66 10.68
C SER A 117 -13.71 2.61 10.62
N SER A 118 -13.86 3.37 9.54
CA SER A 118 -14.96 4.32 9.36
C SER A 118 -16.32 3.62 9.29
N ALA A 119 -17.39 4.33 9.68
CA ALA A 119 -18.74 3.78 9.75
C ALA A 119 -19.26 3.25 8.40
N ASP A 120 -18.79 3.82 7.29
CA ASP A 120 -19.22 3.46 5.94
C ASP A 120 -18.47 2.24 5.38
N VAL A 121 -17.22 2.03 5.82
CA VAL A 121 -16.33 0.98 5.29
C VAL A 121 -16.31 -0.27 6.17
N LEU A 122 -16.28 -0.09 7.49
CA LEU A 122 -16.13 -1.18 8.45
C LEU A 122 -17.19 -2.29 8.30
N PRO A 123 -18.49 -1.99 8.09
CA PRO A 123 -19.52 -3.03 7.92
C PRO A 123 -19.35 -3.86 6.66
N LEU A 124 -18.56 -3.36 5.70
CA LEU A 124 -18.37 -4.00 4.42
C LEU A 124 -17.21 -4.99 4.44
N LEU A 125 -16.29 -4.94 5.41
CA LEU A 125 -15.05 -5.72 5.42
C LEU A 125 -15.24 -7.22 5.58
#